data_AF-A0A7W1LTJ0-F1
#
_entry.id   AF-A0A7W1LTJ0-F1
#
_cell.length_a   1.000
_cell.length_b   1.000
_cell.length_c   1.000
_cell.angle_alpha   90.00
_cell.angle_beta   90.00
_cell.angle_gamma   90.00
#
_symmetry.space_group_name_H-M   'P 1'
#
loop_
_entity.id
_entity.type
_entity.pdbx_description
1 polymer ?
#
loop_
_entity_poly.entity_id
_entity_poly.type
_entity_poly.pdbx_seq_one_letter_code
_entity_poly.pdbx_strand_id
1 'polypeptide(L)'
;EVAADGRIHATFNQTVARTGRLSSDRPNLHNIPVRRVEGRQFRKAFVPAPGYALLVADYNQIELRCIAHLAGDPGLITAFSGNEDIHNATASRVFSVDPADVTLDQRSKAKMVSYGLAYGMESYGLSQRLNIAVEDAALILGAYFEAFPNVRAYMDRTVAEARERGYTETLFGRRRPIPELLNSNFRIRQAGERQAMNAGIQGLAADIFKVALVHVHEALESQSLGSRLILQVHDEVLVEVPDAEREHVGELVPDLMRHAAELDVALDVNVAWGTTWAAAK
;
A
#
# COMPACT_ATOMS: atom_id res chain seq x y z
N GLU A 1 -27.59 -1.55 1.08
CA GLU A 1 -28.09 -1.34 -0.28
C GLU A 1 -27.75 -2.59 -1.09
N VAL A 2 -28.71 -3.46 -1.33
CA VAL A 2 -28.56 -4.63 -2.21
C VAL A 2 -29.49 -4.38 -3.39
N ALA A 3 -28.97 -4.45 -4.61
CA ALA A 3 -29.76 -4.22 -5.81
C ALA A 3 -30.62 -5.44 -6.17
N ALA A 4 -31.48 -5.30 -7.18
CA ALA A 4 -32.43 -6.34 -7.58
C ALA A 4 -31.76 -7.63 -8.07
N ASP A 5 -30.50 -7.56 -8.50
CA ASP A 5 -29.68 -8.72 -8.90
C ASP A 5 -29.01 -9.45 -7.72
N GLY A 6 -29.31 -9.03 -6.48
CA GLY A 6 -28.74 -9.61 -5.27
C GLY A 6 -27.30 -9.15 -4.98
N ARG A 7 -26.77 -8.16 -5.72
CA ARG A 7 -25.39 -7.66 -5.56
C ARG A 7 -25.36 -6.23 -4.99
N ILE A 8 -24.21 -5.88 -4.43
CA ILE A 8 -23.89 -4.51 -4.00
C ILE A 8 -23.09 -3.85 -5.13
N HIS A 9 -23.56 -2.71 -5.62
CA HIS A 9 -22.92 -1.95 -6.70
C HIS A 9 -22.34 -0.65 -6.15
N ALA A 10 -21.10 -0.70 -5.67
CA ALA A 10 -20.39 0.49 -5.18
C ALA A 10 -19.89 1.36 -6.33
N THR A 11 -19.76 2.66 -6.09
CA THR A 11 -19.15 3.61 -7.04
C THR A 11 -17.67 3.79 -6.71
N PHE A 12 -16.79 3.56 -7.70
CA PHE A 12 -15.35 3.84 -7.59
C PHE A 12 -15.01 5.15 -8.30
N ASN A 13 -14.61 6.14 -7.52
CA ASN A 13 -14.24 7.46 -8.03
C ASN A 13 -12.73 7.52 -8.28
N GLN A 14 -12.35 7.96 -9.48
CA GLN A 14 -10.94 8.10 -9.87
C GLN A 14 -10.36 9.49 -9.60
N THR A 15 -11.21 10.49 -9.35
CA THR A 15 -10.85 11.92 -9.33
C THR A 15 -10.97 12.57 -7.95
N VAL A 16 -11.14 11.77 -6.88
CA VAL A 16 -11.35 12.28 -5.51
C VAL A 16 -10.03 12.35 -4.73
N ALA A 17 -9.26 11.26 -4.70
CA ALA A 17 -8.02 11.22 -3.92
C ALA A 17 -6.89 12.00 -4.63
N ARG A 18 -6.27 12.94 -3.92
CA ARG A 18 -5.13 13.74 -4.45
C ARG A 18 -3.88 12.92 -4.79
N THR A 19 -3.80 11.70 -4.27
CA THR A 19 -2.70 10.75 -4.50
C THR A 19 -2.99 9.78 -5.66
N GLY A 20 -4.14 9.89 -6.31
CA GLY A 20 -4.50 9.03 -7.44
C GLY A 20 -5.14 7.69 -7.08
N ARG A 21 -5.23 7.33 -5.79
CA ARG A 21 -6.00 6.15 -5.35
C ARG A 21 -7.48 6.25 -5.74
N LEU A 22 -8.11 5.08 -5.95
CA LEU A 22 -9.56 5.00 -6.05
C LEU A 22 -10.20 5.30 -4.68
N SER A 23 -11.41 5.85 -4.69
CA SER A 23 -12.24 5.91 -3.48
C SER A 23 -13.60 5.27 -3.74
N SER A 24 -14.13 4.57 -2.75
CA SER A 24 -15.42 3.90 -2.83
C SER A 24 -16.52 4.71 -2.12
N ASP A 25 -17.67 4.89 -2.78
CA ASP A 25 -18.91 5.40 -2.16
C ASP A 25 -20.15 4.59 -2.57
N ARG A 26 -21.23 4.77 -1.82
CA ARG A 26 -22.56 4.17 -2.06
C ARG A 26 -22.54 2.66 -2.38
N PRO A 27 -22.11 1.79 -1.45
CA PRO A 27 -21.51 2.07 -0.14
C PRO A 27 -19.98 2.20 -0.21
N ASN A 28 -19.36 2.81 0.81
CA ASN A 28 -17.91 2.85 0.92
C ASN A 28 -17.34 1.50 1.40
N LEU A 29 -16.89 0.69 0.45
CA LEU A 29 -16.32 -0.64 0.71
C LEU A 29 -14.86 -0.57 1.23
N HIS A 30 -14.19 0.58 1.08
CA HIS A 30 -12.84 0.79 1.62
C HIS A 30 -12.84 0.95 3.15
N ASN A 31 -13.97 1.32 3.75
CA ASN A 31 -14.11 1.52 5.20
C ASN A 31 -14.49 0.25 5.98
N ILE A 32 -14.63 -0.90 5.33
CA ILE A 32 -15.00 -2.15 6.01
C ILE A 32 -13.84 -2.60 6.91
N PRO A 33 -14.02 -2.60 8.26
CA PRO A 33 -12.90 -2.85 9.17
C PRO A 33 -12.23 -4.20 8.93
N VAL A 34 -10.90 -4.23 8.89
CA VAL A 34 -10.13 -5.46 8.66
C VAL A 34 -9.81 -6.19 9.97
N ARG A 35 -9.37 -5.45 11.00
CA ARG A 35 -8.77 -6.03 12.21
C ARG A 35 -9.75 -6.29 13.35
N ARG A 36 -10.94 -5.70 13.28
CA ARG A 36 -11.97 -5.83 14.33
C ARG A 36 -12.82 -7.07 14.11
N VAL A 37 -13.30 -7.69 15.19
CA VAL A 37 -14.11 -8.92 15.12
C VAL A 37 -15.38 -8.66 14.30
N GLU A 38 -16.01 -7.52 14.50
CA GLU A 38 -17.23 -7.08 13.81
C GLU A 38 -16.99 -6.93 12.31
N GLY A 39 -15.84 -6.35 11.93
CA GLY A 39 -15.44 -6.22 10.53
C GLY A 39 -15.21 -7.56 9.84
N ARG A 40 -14.57 -8.51 10.54
CA ARG A 40 -14.44 -9.90 10.04
C ARG A 40 -15.80 -10.59 9.90
N GLN A 41 -16.74 -10.38 10.81
CA GLN A 41 -18.10 -10.91 10.63
C GLN A 41 -18.80 -10.29 9.42
N PHE A 42 -18.66 -8.97 9.21
CA PHE A 42 -19.27 -8.30 8.06
C PHE A 42 -18.73 -8.83 6.73
N ARG A 43 -17.42 -9.10 6.64
CA ARG A 43 -16.79 -9.70 5.44
C ARG A 43 -17.31 -11.11 5.11
N LYS A 44 -17.91 -11.84 6.05
CA LYS A 44 -18.55 -13.14 5.76
C LYS A 44 -19.82 -13.01 4.91
N ALA A 45 -20.44 -11.83 4.91
CA ALA A 45 -21.64 -11.58 4.11
C ALA A 45 -21.35 -11.41 2.61
N PHE A 46 -20.07 -11.21 2.24
CA PHE A 46 -19.64 -11.13 0.85
C PHE A 46 -19.27 -12.53 0.39
N VAL A 47 -20.13 -13.12 -0.44
CA VAL A 47 -20.01 -14.49 -0.96
C VAL A 47 -20.03 -14.46 -2.49
N PRO A 48 -19.33 -15.40 -3.15
CA PRO A 48 -19.40 -15.53 -4.60
C PRO A 48 -20.75 -16.15 -5.02
N ALA A 49 -21.07 -16.05 -6.31
CA ALA A 49 -22.16 -16.77 -6.93
C ALA A 49 -22.00 -18.30 -6.79
N PRO A 50 -23.08 -19.09 -6.88
CA PRO A 50 -22.99 -20.55 -6.87
C PRO A 50 -22.08 -21.08 -7.99
N GLY A 51 -21.15 -21.99 -7.66
CA GLY A 51 -20.16 -22.52 -8.59
C GLY A 51 -18.94 -21.62 -8.82
N TYR A 52 -18.79 -20.57 -7.99
CA TYR A 52 -17.66 -19.65 -8.00
C TYR A 52 -16.98 -19.62 -6.62
N ALA A 53 -15.71 -19.22 -6.62
CA ALA A 53 -14.92 -18.90 -5.45
C ALA A 53 -14.44 -17.44 -5.51
N LEU A 54 -14.06 -16.88 -4.36
CA LEU A 54 -13.36 -15.59 -4.30
C LEU A 54 -11.86 -15.83 -4.24
N LEU A 55 -11.14 -15.20 -5.18
CA LEU A 55 -9.70 -15.01 -5.15
C LEU A 55 -9.41 -13.62 -4.58
N VAL A 56 -8.63 -13.56 -3.51
CA VAL A 56 -8.07 -12.32 -2.96
C VAL A 56 -6.60 -12.27 -3.31
N ALA A 57 -6.17 -11.20 -3.98
CA ALA A 57 -4.76 -10.92 -4.25
C ALA A 57 -4.37 -9.54 -3.67
N ASP A 58 -3.38 -9.51 -2.80
CA ASP A 58 -2.96 -8.31 -2.04
C ASP A 58 -1.47 -8.06 -2.23
N TYR A 59 -1.11 -6.83 -2.61
CA TYR A 59 0.30 -6.48 -2.70
C TYR A 59 0.97 -6.46 -1.33
N ASN A 60 2.05 -7.21 -1.21
CA ASN A 60 2.81 -7.33 0.02
C ASN A 60 3.69 -6.09 0.24
N GLN A 61 3.18 -5.13 1.02
CA GLN A 61 3.84 -3.86 1.37
C GLN A 61 4.27 -3.00 0.16
N ILE A 62 3.38 -2.80 -0.82
CA ILE A 62 3.70 -2.02 -2.03
C ILE A 62 4.27 -0.63 -1.74
N GLU A 63 3.77 0.10 -0.73
CA GLU A 63 4.28 1.44 -0.38
C GLU A 63 5.74 1.38 0.09
N LEU A 64 6.15 0.36 0.86
CA LEU A 64 7.55 0.21 1.27
C LEU A 64 8.45 -0.20 0.09
N ARG A 65 7.94 -1.03 -0.82
CA ARG A 65 8.65 -1.37 -2.06
C ARG A 65 8.86 -0.15 -2.94
N CYS A 66 7.85 0.72 -3.03
CA CYS A 66 7.96 2.03 -3.69
C CYS A 66 9.01 2.92 -3.01
N ILE A 67 9.06 2.97 -1.68
CA ILE A 67 10.11 3.71 -0.95
C ILE A 67 11.50 3.16 -1.30
N ALA A 68 11.69 1.84 -1.24
CA ALA A 68 12.97 1.21 -1.52
C ALA A 68 13.49 1.58 -2.92
N HIS A 69 12.61 1.51 -3.93
CA HIS A 69 12.92 1.89 -5.31
C HIS A 69 13.19 3.40 -5.46
N LEU A 70 12.27 4.26 -5.00
CA LEU A 70 12.39 5.72 -5.15
C LEU A 70 13.61 6.30 -4.40
N ALA A 71 13.95 5.70 -3.25
CA ALA A 71 15.13 6.06 -2.50
C ALA A 71 16.41 5.45 -3.08
N GLY A 72 16.32 4.32 -3.78
CA GLY A 72 17.49 3.52 -4.15
C GLY A 72 18.29 3.11 -2.92
N ASP A 73 17.63 2.78 -1.81
CA ASP A 73 18.31 2.44 -0.55
C ASP A 73 18.80 0.99 -0.58
N PRO A 74 20.13 0.73 -0.58
CA PRO A 74 20.65 -0.63 -0.70
C PRO A 74 20.25 -1.51 0.49
N GLY A 75 20.03 -0.92 1.68
CA GLY A 75 19.59 -1.64 2.87
C GLY A 75 18.17 -2.17 2.71
N LEU A 76 17.24 -1.32 2.26
CA LEU A 76 15.87 -1.74 1.98
C LEU A 76 15.78 -2.69 0.79
N ILE A 77 16.51 -2.43 -0.29
CA ILE A 77 16.53 -3.28 -1.49
C ILE A 77 17.01 -4.69 -1.11
N THR A 78 18.12 -4.79 -0.36
CA THR A 78 18.66 -6.09 0.09
C THR A 78 17.65 -6.82 0.98
N ALA A 79 17.00 -6.12 1.92
CA ALA A 79 16.03 -6.72 2.82
C ALA A 79 14.81 -7.29 2.07
N PHE A 80 14.35 -6.64 1.00
CA PHE A 80 13.29 -7.18 0.15
C PHE A 80 13.74 -8.33 -0.73
N SER A 81 14.96 -8.28 -1.28
CA SER A 81 15.51 -9.33 -2.15
C SER A 81 15.89 -10.61 -1.40
N GLY A 82 16.19 -10.52 -0.10
CA GLY A 82 16.53 -11.66 0.75
C GLY A 82 15.34 -12.52 1.21
N ASN A 83 14.09 -12.17 0.84
CA ASN A 83 12.87 -12.74 1.42
C ASN A 83 12.83 -12.67 2.96
N GLU A 84 13.56 -11.73 3.55
CA GLU A 84 13.57 -11.51 4.98
C GLU A 84 12.30 -10.78 5.41
N ASP A 85 11.87 -10.99 6.66
CA ASP A 85 10.81 -10.18 7.23
C ASP A 85 11.31 -8.74 7.37
N ILE A 86 10.88 -7.87 6.45
CA ILE A 86 11.34 -6.48 6.37
C ILE A 86 11.21 -5.72 7.69
N HIS A 87 10.16 -6.02 8.48
CA HIS A 87 9.96 -5.39 9.78
C HIS A 87 10.92 -5.93 10.83
N ASN A 88 11.28 -7.21 10.73
CA ASN A 88 12.30 -7.83 11.57
C ASN A 88 13.70 -7.30 11.23
N ALA A 89 14.06 -7.25 9.95
CA ALA A 89 15.30 -6.66 9.47
C ALA A 89 15.42 -5.17 9.86
N THR A 90 14.32 -4.41 9.69
CA THR A 90 14.24 -3.02 10.15
C THR A 90 14.43 -2.92 11.67
N ALA A 91 13.75 -3.77 12.45
CA ALA A 91 13.88 -3.76 13.90
C ALA A 91 15.30 -4.11 14.36
N SER A 92 15.91 -5.14 13.79
CA SER A 92 17.29 -5.55 14.08
C SER A 92 18.26 -4.37 13.89
N ARG A 93 18.14 -3.64 12.77
CA ARG A 93 18.97 -2.46 12.50
C ARG A 93 18.65 -1.28 13.43
N VAL A 94 17.38 -0.94 13.59
CA VAL A 94 16.92 0.20 14.40
C VAL A 94 17.27 0.03 15.88
N PHE A 95 17.12 -1.18 16.41
CA PHE A 95 17.39 -1.49 17.82
C PHE A 95 18.79 -2.06 18.05
N SER A 96 19.59 -2.23 17.00
CA SER A 96 20.95 -2.81 17.07
C SER A 96 20.99 -4.15 17.81
N VAL A 97 20.08 -5.06 17.45
CA VAL A 97 20.00 -6.44 17.99
C VAL A 97 20.12 -7.45 16.86
N ASP A 98 20.56 -8.67 17.16
CA ASP A 98 20.58 -9.75 16.16
C ASP A 98 19.15 -10.02 15.64
N PRO A 99 18.94 -10.32 14.34
CA PRO A 99 17.62 -10.66 13.81
C PRO A 99 16.88 -11.76 14.58
N ALA A 100 17.60 -12.72 15.19
CA ALA A 100 17.01 -13.78 16.01
C ALA A 100 16.52 -13.28 17.39
N ASP A 101 17.08 -12.18 17.87
CA ASP A 101 16.76 -11.57 19.18
C ASP A 101 15.70 -10.46 19.09
N VAL A 102 15.19 -10.18 17.88
CA VAL A 102 14.12 -9.19 17.69
C VAL A 102 12.83 -9.66 18.36
N THR A 103 12.40 -8.88 19.35
CA THR A 103 11.13 -9.12 20.03
C THR A 103 9.92 -8.74 19.17
N LEU A 104 8.76 -9.33 19.47
CA LEU A 104 7.49 -8.98 18.82
C LEU A 104 7.15 -7.49 18.95
N ASP A 105 7.48 -6.87 20.09
CA ASP A 105 7.28 -5.44 20.32
C ASP A 105 8.18 -4.57 19.42
N GLN A 106 9.48 -4.90 19.33
CA GLN A 106 10.43 -4.21 18.44
C GLN A 106 10.00 -4.33 16.98
N ARG A 107 9.60 -5.54 16.54
CA ARG A 107 9.07 -5.76 15.20
C ARG A 107 7.81 -4.94 14.93
N SER A 108 6.90 -4.86 15.90
CA SER A 108 5.68 -4.04 15.81
C SER A 108 6.01 -2.54 15.70
N LYS A 109 6.96 -2.04 16.48
CA LYS A 109 7.44 -0.65 16.41
C LYS A 109 8.09 -0.34 15.06
N ALA A 110 8.99 -1.20 14.58
CA ALA A 110 9.63 -1.06 13.26
C ALA A 110 8.61 -1.05 12.12
N LYS A 111 7.59 -1.90 12.20
CA LYS A 111 6.44 -1.88 11.28
C LYS A 111 5.75 -0.51 11.31
N MET A 112 5.39 -0.01 12.48
CA MET A 112 4.71 1.29 12.62
C MET A 112 5.54 2.47 12.11
N VAL A 113 6.86 2.44 12.31
CA VAL A 113 7.80 3.43 11.76
C VAL A 113 7.80 3.39 10.23
N SER A 114 7.97 2.20 9.65
CA SER A 114 8.00 2.02 8.20
C SER A 114 6.70 2.50 7.54
N TYR A 115 5.55 2.19 8.16
CA TYR A 115 4.27 2.75 7.72
C TYR A 115 4.24 4.27 7.93
N GLY A 116 4.63 4.78 9.10
CA GLY A 116 4.66 6.21 9.40
C GLY A 116 5.45 7.04 8.38
N LEU A 117 6.58 6.51 7.92
CA LEU A 117 7.43 7.14 6.91
C LEU A 117 6.77 7.27 5.53
N ALA A 118 5.97 6.28 5.11
CA ALA A 118 5.13 6.41 3.91
C ALA A 118 4.08 7.54 4.02
N TYR A 119 3.84 8.03 5.25
CA TYR A 119 3.00 9.19 5.55
C TYR A 119 3.79 10.42 6.02
N GLY A 120 5.11 10.46 5.87
CA GLY A 120 5.91 11.67 6.12
C GLY A 120 5.79 12.08 7.58
N MET A 121 5.68 11.07 8.43
CA MET A 121 5.40 11.22 9.85
C MET A 121 6.64 11.74 10.58
N GLU A 122 6.45 12.86 11.25
CA GLU A 122 7.44 13.42 12.19
C GLU A 122 7.38 12.70 13.55
N SER A 123 8.40 12.88 14.38
CA SER A 123 8.54 12.25 15.70
C SER A 123 7.29 12.42 16.58
N TYR A 124 6.64 13.58 16.57
CA TYR A 124 5.39 13.80 17.30
C TYR A 124 4.25 12.91 16.81
N GLY A 125 4.05 12.81 15.49
CA GLY A 125 3.02 11.94 14.92
C GLY A 125 3.30 10.46 15.21
N LEU A 126 4.57 10.08 15.18
CA LEU A 126 5.01 8.73 15.52
C LEU A 126 4.78 8.42 17.00
N SER A 127 5.05 9.37 17.89
CA SER A 127 4.84 9.20 19.33
C SER A 127 3.37 8.96 19.66
N GLN A 128 2.45 9.69 19.02
CA GLN A 128 1.01 9.48 19.18
C GLN A 128 0.57 8.09 18.69
N ARG A 129 1.12 7.60 17.58
CA ARG A 129 0.79 6.28 17.03
C ARG A 129 1.36 5.13 17.87
N LEU A 130 2.55 5.31 18.41
CA LEU A 130 3.23 4.31 19.23
C LEU A 130 2.85 4.38 20.71
N ASN A 131 2.17 5.45 21.12
CA ASN A 131 1.87 5.75 22.52
C ASN A 131 3.14 5.76 23.39
N ILE A 132 4.18 6.48 22.92
CA ILE A 132 5.47 6.66 23.60
C ILE A 132 5.83 8.14 23.72
N ALA A 133 6.89 8.46 24.45
CA ALA A 133 7.42 9.82 24.53
C ALA A 133 7.90 10.33 23.16
N VAL A 134 7.85 11.64 22.94
CA VAL A 134 8.27 12.24 21.65
C VAL A 134 9.76 12.03 21.41
N GLU A 135 10.53 12.05 22.50
CA GLU A 135 11.96 11.81 22.55
C GLU A 135 12.28 10.38 22.08
N ASP A 136 11.57 9.38 22.60
CA ASP A 136 11.73 7.97 22.18
C ASP A 136 11.37 7.79 20.70
N ALA A 137 10.29 8.43 20.24
CA ALA A 137 9.91 8.40 18.84
C ALA A 137 10.96 9.06 17.94
N ALA A 138 11.59 10.14 18.40
CA ALA A 138 12.68 10.81 17.68
C ALA A 138 13.93 9.92 17.58
N LEU A 139 14.28 9.19 18.65
CA LEU A 139 15.38 8.22 18.64
C LEU A 139 15.12 7.10 17.64
N ILE A 140 13.93 6.51 17.67
CA ILE A 140 13.54 5.44 16.75
C ILE A 140 13.58 5.93 15.29
N LEU A 141 13.05 7.13 15.03
CA LEU A 141 13.06 7.71 13.69
C LEU A 141 14.49 8.04 13.22
N GLY A 142 15.34 8.55 14.12
CA GLY A 142 16.75 8.78 13.88
C GLY A 142 17.48 7.49 13.47
N ALA A 143 17.36 6.45 14.29
CA ALA A 143 17.96 5.14 14.03
C ALA A 143 17.47 4.52 12.71
N TYR A 144 16.21 4.73 12.33
CA TYR A 144 15.72 4.30 11.02
C TYR A 144 16.46 4.99 9.89
N PHE A 145 16.60 6.31 9.95
CA PHE A 145 17.30 7.06 8.90
C PHE A 145 18.81 6.82 8.89
N GLU A 146 19.41 6.43 10.01
CA GLU A 146 20.80 5.94 10.04
C GLU A 146 20.92 4.57 9.38
N ALA A 147 19.94 3.68 9.59
CA ALA A 147 19.89 2.36 8.95
C ALA A 147 19.58 2.43 7.44
N PHE A 148 18.84 3.44 7.00
CA PHE A 148 18.36 3.65 5.63
C PHE A 148 18.56 5.12 5.19
N PRO A 149 19.81 5.56 5.00
CA PRO A 149 20.15 6.97 4.76
C PRO A 149 19.57 7.52 3.46
N ASN A 150 19.40 6.67 2.43
CA ASN A 150 18.89 7.13 1.15
C ASN A 150 17.40 7.49 1.23
N VAL A 151 16.66 6.93 2.18
CA VAL A 151 15.25 7.30 2.42
C VAL A 151 15.14 8.76 2.85
N ARG A 152 16.00 9.19 3.78
CA ARG A 152 16.05 10.61 4.19
C ARG A 152 16.43 11.50 3.02
N ALA A 153 17.50 11.14 2.30
CA ALA A 153 17.96 11.89 1.14
C ALA A 153 16.88 12.03 0.06
N TYR A 154 16.09 10.98 -0.18
CA TYR A 154 14.93 11.01 -1.07
C TYR A 154 13.85 11.97 -0.59
N MET A 155 13.47 11.92 0.69
CA MET A 155 12.45 12.80 1.25
C MET A 155 12.86 14.28 1.15
N ASP A 156 14.10 14.60 1.53
CA ASP A 156 14.62 15.97 1.49
C ASP A 156 14.70 16.49 0.05
N ARG A 157 15.20 15.67 -0.88
CA ARG A 157 15.26 16.00 -2.32
C ARG A 157 13.87 16.23 -2.90
N THR A 158 12.92 15.36 -2.60
CA THR A 158 11.53 15.46 -3.11
C THR A 158 10.87 16.76 -2.67
N VAL A 159 11.10 17.20 -1.43
CA VAL A 159 10.59 18.49 -0.93
C VAL A 159 11.26 19.66 -1.65
N ALA A 160 12.57 19.61 -1.85
CA ALA A 160 13.31 20.67 -2.53
C ALA A 160 12.83 20.83 -3.99
N GLU A 161 12.74 19.72 -4.73
CA GLU A 161 12.25 19.71 -6.12
C GLU A 161 10.79 20.17 -6.22
N ALA A 162 9.93 19.74 -5.29
CA ALA A 162 8.53 20.14 -5.27
C ALA A 162 8.36 21.63 -4.95
N ARG A 163 9.24 22.23 -4.15
CA ARG A 163 9.25 23.68 -3.88
C ARG A 163 9.63 24.49 -5.13
N GLU A 164 10.59 24.00 -5.91
CA GLU A 164 11.03 24.65 -7.14
C GLU A 164 9.96 24.54 -8.24
N ARG A 165 9.40 23.33 -8.45
CA ARG A 165 8.45 23.05 -9.53
C ARG A 165 7.00 23.39 -9.18
N GLY A 166 6.66 23.45 -7.89
CA GLY A 166 5.29 23.63 -7.38
C GLY A 166 4.44 22.35 -7.33
N TYR A 167 5.01 21.19 -7.68
CA TYR A 167 4.32 19.89 -7.68
C TYR A 167 5.30 18.73 -7.52
N THR A 168 4.78 17.58 -7.09
CA THR A 168 5.48 16.27 -7.18
C THR A 168 5.02 15.50 -8.42
N GLU A 169 5.86 14.60 -8.92
CA GLU A 169 5.55 13.75 -10.08
C GLU A 169 5.87 12.28 -9.77
N THR A 170 4.99 11.34 -10.13
CA THR A 170 5.27 9.89 -10.03
C THR A 170 6.08 9.41 -11.22
N LEU A 171 6.60 8.18 -11.17
CA LEU A 171 7.33 7.57 -12.31
C LEU A 171 6.47 7.44 -13.58
N PHE A 172 5.15 7.38 -13.42
CA PHE A 172 4.18 7.36 -14.52
C PHE A 172 3.76 8.77 -14.98
N GLY A 173 4.44 9.83 -14.50
CA GLY A 173 4.19 11.21 -14.89
C GLY A 173 2.99 11.88 -14.21
N ARG A 174 2.36 11.25 -13.20
CA ARG A 174 1.24 11.86 -12.47
C ARG A 174 1.73 13.02 -11.62
N ARG A 175 1.21 14.23 -11.88
CA ARG A 175 1.55 15.43 -11.12
C ARG A 175 0.54 15.73 -10.01
N ARG A 176 1.04 16.09 -8.83
CA ARG A 176 0.25 16.63 -7.71
C ARG A 176 0.77 18.02 -7.35
N PRO A 177 0.03 19.10 -7.65
CA PRO A 177 0.34 20.43 -7.15
C PRO A 177 0.32 20.50 -5.62
N ILE A 178 1.28 21.22 -5.03
CA ILE A 178 1.39 21.41 -3.58
C ILE A 178 1.60 22.91 -3.29
N PRO A 179 0.56 23.75 -3.47
CA PRO A 179 0.66 25.19 -3.24
C PRO A 179 1.04 25.55 -1.79
N GLU A 180 0.80 24.64 -0.84
CA GLU A 180 1.17 24.79 0.56
C GLU A 180 2.67 25.05 0.76
N LEU A 181 3.52 24.53 -0.13
CA LEU A 181 4.99 24.70 -0.06
C LEU A 181 5.43 26.16 -0.16
N LEU A 182 4.65 27.02 -0.81
CA LEU A 182 4.92 28.44 -0.99
C LEU A 182 4.21 29.32 0.06
N ASN A 183 3.48 28.71 1.00
CA ASN A 183 2.70 29.46 1.99
C ASN A 183 3.63 30.07 3.04
N SER A 184 3.38 31.34 3.41
CA SER A 184 4.13 32.04 4.46
C SER A 184 3.91 31.44 5.85
N ASN A 185 2.72 30.88 6.12
CA ASN A 185 2.39 30.21 7.37
C ASN A 185 3.19 28.91 7.51
N PHE A 186 4.04 28.85 8.54
CA PHE A 186 4.90 27.70 8.83
C PHE A 186 4.13 26.38 8.93
N ARG A 187 2.97 26.35 9.61
CA ARG A 187 2.19 25.11 9.79
C ARG A 187 1.61 24.58 8.47
N ILE A 188 1.17 25.49 7.59
CA ILE A 188 0.66 25.12 6.27
C ILE A 188 1.81 24.60 5.41
N ARG A 189 2.94 25.30 5.40
CA ARG A 189 4.13 24.88 4.66
C ARG A 189 4.66 23.53 5.10
N GLN A 190 4.76 23.29 6.41
CA GLN A 190 5.15 22.00 6.97
C GLN A 190 4.18 20.88 6.55
N ALA A 191 2.87 21.16 6.49
CA ALA A 191 1.92 20.20 5.95
C ALA A 191 2.14 19.92 4.46
N GLY A 192 2.50 20.94 3.67
CA GLY A 192 2.92 20.79 2.27
C GLY A 192 4.16 19.92 2.11
N GLU A 193 5.17 20.09 2.96
CA GLU A 193 6.39 19.27 2.94
C GLU A 193 6.06 17.80 3.19
N ARG A 194 5.24 17.49 4.19
CA ARG A 194 4.77 16.12 4.43
C ARG A 194 3.97 15.58 3.25
N GLN A 195 3.13 16.39 2.63
CA GLN A 195 2.41 15.99 1.42
C GLN A 195 3.38 15.65 0.28
N ALA A 196 4.46 16.41 0.11
CA ALA A 196 5.45 16.20 -0.93
C ALA A 196 6.22 14.90 -0.74
N MET A 197 6.68 14.62 0.49
CA MET A 197 7.40 13.38 0.83
C MET A 197 6.59 12.13 0.48
N ASN A 198 5.25 12.18 0.67
CA ASN A 198 4.40 11.00 0.50
C ASN A 198 3.81 10.85 -0.89
N ALA A 199 3.66 11.95 -1.62
CA ALA A 199 2.92 11.96 -2.86
C ALA A 199 3.55 11.04 -3.91
N GLY A 200 4.88 11.02 -4.00
CA GLY A 200 5.61 10.10 -4.89
C GLY A 200 5.36 8.63 -4.53
N ILE A 201 5.47 8.29 -3.24
CA ILE A 201 5.30 6.93 -2.73
C ILE A 201 3.88 6.40 -2.96
N GLN A 202 2.88 7.13 -2.47
CA GLN A 202 1.47 6.70 -2.57
C GLN A 202 0.94 6.81 -4.00
N GLY A 203 1.41 7.82 -4.74
CA GLY A 203 1.07 8.00 -6.15
C GLY A 203 1.61 6.87 -7.00
N LEU A 204 2.87 6.47 -6.80
CA LEU A 204 3.46 5.34 -7.49
C LEU A 204 2.70 4.04 -7.19
N ALA A 205 2.42 3.74 -5.92
CA ALA A 205 1.63 2.57 -5.54
C ALA A 205 0.24 2.59 -6.20
N ALA A 206 -0.43 3.75 -6.27
CA ALA A 206 -1.72 3.89 -6.94
C ALA A 206 -1.63 3.71 -8.45
N ASP A 207 -0.56 4.19 -9.09
CA ASP A 207 -0.32 4.04 -10.52
C ASP A 207 -0.08 2.58 -10.89
N ILE A 208 0.86 1.92 -10.19
CA ILE A 208 1.12 0.48 -10.34
C ILE A 208 -0.17 -0.31 -10.18
N PHE A 209 -0.95 0.00 -9.15
CA PHE A 209 -2.15 -0.77 -8.89
C PHE A 209 -3.18 -0.60 -10.02
N LYS A 210 -3.34 0.62 -10.56
CA LYS A 210 -4.23 0.84 -11.72
C LYS A 210 -3.76 0.10 -12.96
N VAL A 211 -2.46 0.07 -13.23
CA VAL A 211 -1.89 -0.74 -14.33
C VAL A 211 -2.25 -2.21 -14.13
N ALA A 212 -2.09 -2.74 -12.93
CA ALA A 212 -2.45 -4.11 -12.60
C ALA A 212 -3.95 -4.40 -12.82
N LEU A 213 -4.85 -3.48 -12.43
CA LEU A 213 -6.30 -3.64 -12.67
C LEU A 213 -6.63 -3.73 -14.17
N VAL A 214 -5.99 -2.88 -14.99
CA VAL A 214 -6.17 -2.89 -16.45
C VAL A 214 -5.67 -4.21 -17.03
N HIS A 215 -4.45 -4.63 -16.68
CA HIS A 215 -3.87 -5.90 -17.17
C HIS A 215 -4.73 -7.10 -16.76
N VAL A 216 -5.19 -7.17 -15.51
CA VAL A 216 -6.08 -8.24 -15.05
C VAL A 216 -7.39 -8.24 -15.85
N HIS A 217 -8.03 -7.08 -16.02
CA HIS A 217 -9.26 -6.98 -16.78
C HIS A 217 -9.09 -7.43 -18.24
N GLU A 218 -8.08 -6.91 -18.94
CA GLU A 218 -7.77 -7.25 -20.33
C GLU A 218 -7.43 -8.74 -20.50
N ALA A 219 -6.69 -9.33 -19.56
CA ALA A 219 -6.35 -10.74 -19.61
C ALA A 219 -7.59 -11.64 -19.41
N LEU A 220 -8.47 -11.28 -18.48
CA LEU A 220 -9.74 -12.02 -18.28
C LEU A 220 -10.62 -11.95 -19.54
N GLU A 221 -10.75 -10.77 -20.16
CA GLU A 221 -11.54 -10.59 -21.38
C GLU A 221 -10.94 -11.27 -22.61
N SER A 222 -9.65 -11.06 -22.88
CA SER A 222 -8.97 -11.62 -24.05
C SER A 222 -8.93 -13.14 -24.07
N GLN A 223 -8.93 -13.77 -22.89
CA GLN A 223 -9.00 -15.22 -22.73
C GLN A 223 -10.44 -15.75 -22.61
N SER A 224 -11.45 -14.87 -22.70
CA SER A 224 -12.87 -15.22 -22.61
C SER A 224 -13.23 -15.99 -21.34
N LEU A 225 -12.59 -15.62 -20.21
CA LEU A 225 -12.83 -16.25 -18.91
C LEU A 225 -14.16 -15.76 -18.30
N GLY A 226 -14.85 -16.65 -17.59
CA GLY A 226 -16.04 -16.33 -16.80
C GLY A 226 -15.74 -15.55 -15.53
N SER A 227 -14.47 -15.54 -15.11
CA SER A 227 -13.95 -14.79 -13.97
C SER A 227 -14.10 -13.27 -14.10
N ARG A 228 -14.34 -12.58 -12.98
CA ARG A 228 -14.58 -11.13 -12.95
C ARG A 228 -13.84 -10.45 -11.81
N LEU A 229 -13.13 -9.37 -12.13
CA LEU A 229 -12.65 -8.43 -11.12
C LEU A 229 -13.86 -7.69 -10.51
N ILE A 230 -14.15 -7.93 -9.23
CA ILE A 230 -15.39 -7.44 -8.58
C ILE A 230 -15.14 -6.32 -7.57
N LEU A 231 -13.94 -6.23 -7.00
CA LEU A 231 -13.64 -5.24 -5.96
C LEU A 231 -12.15 -4.91 -5.94
N GLN A 232 -11.86 -3.62 -5.72
CA GLN A 232 -10.55 -3.13 -5.32
C GLN A 232 -10.68 -2.44 -3.95
N VAL A 233 -9.86 -2.81 -2.98
CA VAL A 233 -9.83 -2.22 -1.63
C VAL A 233 -8.39 -2.07 -1.18
N HIS A 234 -7.96 -0.84 -0.89
CA HIS A 234 -6.57 -0.54 -0.51
C HIS A 234 -5.57 -1.01 -1.56
N ASP A 235 -4.80 -2.05 -1.27
CA ASP A 235 -3.79 -2.66 -2.14
C ASP A 235 -4.20 -4.10 -2.57
N GLU A 236 -5.48 -4.44 -2.36
CA GLU A 236 -6.10 -5.75 -2.55
C GLU A 236 -7.13 -5.72 -3.70
N VAL A 237 -7.16 -6.77 -4.52
CA VAL A 237 -8.23 -7.07 -5.49
C VAL A 237 -8.98 -8.33 -5.08
N LEU A 238 -10.28 -8.35 -5.37
CA LEU A 238 -11.09 -9.56 -5.34
C LEU A 238 -11.53 -9.90 -6.77
N VAL A 239 -11.30 -11.14 -7.14
CA VAL A 239 -11.81 -11.74 -8.37
C VAL A 239 -12.81 -12.83 -8.00
N GLU A 240 -13.99 -12.79 -8.58
CA GLU A 240 -14.98 -13.86 -8.52
C GLU A 240 -14.68 -14.84 -9.66
N VAL A 241 -14.39 -16.10 -9.34
CA VAL A 241 -13.79 -17.07 -10.27
C VAL A 241 -14.63 -18.34 -10.32
N PRO A 242 -15.09 -18.81 -11.50
CA PRO A 242 -15.72 -20.12 -11.64
C PRO A 242 -14.79 -21.24 -11.14
N ASP A 243 -15.33 -22.27 -10.49
CA ASP A 243 -14.52 -23.37 -9.94
C ASP A 243 -13.61 -24.03 -11.00
N ALA A 244 -14.06 -24.07 -12.26
CA ALA A 244 -13.31 -24.62 -13.38
C ALA A 244 -12.09 -23.78 -13.83
N GLU A 245 -12.05 -22.49 -13.48
CA GLU A 245 -10.97 -21.55 -13.87
C GLU A 245 -9.96 -21.32 -12.74
N ARG A 246 -10.17 -21.96 -11.59
CA ARG A 246 -9.47 -21.67 -10.33
C ARG A 246 -7.95 -21.75 -10.45
N GLU A 247 -7.42 -22.81 -11.04
CA GLU A 247 -5.97 -23.01 -11.20
C GLU A 247 -5.37 -21.92 -12.09
N HIS A 248 -5.93 -21.76 -13.29
CA HIS A 248 -5.48 -20.80 -14.28
C HIS A 248 -5.51 -19.35 -13.77
N VAL A 249 -6.63 -18.92 -13.18
CA VAL A 249 -6.79 -17.55 -12.66
C VAL A 249 -5.94 -17.33 -11.41
N GLY A 250 -5.72 -18.38 -10.63
CA GLY A 250 -4.83 -18.37 -9.46
C GLY A 250 -3.36 -18.12 -9.80
N GLU A 251 -2.93 -18.47 -11.01
CA GLU A 251 -1.60 -18.17 -11.53
C GLU A 251 -1.58 -16.82 -12.27
N LEU A 252 -2.57 -16.59 -13.13
CA LEU A 252 -2.67 -15.42 -13.99
C LEU A 252 -2.72 -14.10 -13.22
N VAL A 253 -3.61 -13.98 -12.23
CA VAL A 253 -3.84 -12.71 -11.51
C VAL A 253 -2.60 -12.24 -10.75
N PRO A 254 -1.96 -13.05 -9.87
CA PRO A 254 -0.77 -12.59 -9.19
C PRO A 254 0.39 -12.35 -10.14
N ASP A 255 0.53 -13.10 -11.24
CA ASP A 255 1.57 -12.85 -12.23
C ASP A 255 1.43 -11.46 -12.87
N LEU A 256 0.23 -11.11 -13.34
CA LEU A 256 -0.04 -9.80 -13.92
C LEU A 256 0.18 -8.65 -12.92
N MET A 257 -0.16 -8.88 -11.65
CA MET A 257 0.09 -7.92 -10.59
C MET A 257 1.60 -7.76 -10.29
N ARG A 258 2.37 -8.85 -10.24
CA ARG A 258 3.83 -8.77 -10.00
C ARG A 258 4.56 -8.03 -11.12
N HIS A 259 4.04 -8.11 -12.35
CA HIS A 259 4.62 -7.49 -13.54
C HIS A 259 3.96 -6.16 -13.94
N ALA A 260 3.15 -5.56 -13.06
CA ALA A 260 2.50 -4.28 -13.34
C ALA A 260 3.47 -3.09 -13.45
N ALA A 261 4.68 -3.21 -12.88
CA ALA A 261 5.76 -2.25 -13.04
C ALA A 261 7.11 -2.89 -12.75
N GLU A 262 8.17 -2.36 -13.37
CA GLU A 262 9.55 -2.71 -13.05
C GLU A 262 10.08 -1.78 -11.96
N LEU A 263 10.47 -2.35 -10.82
CA LEU A 263 11.08 -1.66 -9.69
C LEU A 263 12.39 -2.37 -9.31
N ASP A 264 13.26 -1.70 -8.57
CA ASP A 264 14.51 -2.30 -8.05
C ASP A 264 14.25 -3.44 -7.05
N VAL A 265 13.03 -3.53 -6.52
CA VAL A 265 12.55 -4.62 -5.68
C VAL A 265 11.32 -5.25 -6.31
N ALA A 266 11.31 -6.58 -6.43
CA ALA A 266 10.18 -7.28 -7.04
C ALA A 266 8.87 -6.93 -6.33
N LEU A 267 7.79 -6.74 -7.07
CA LEU A 267 6.45 -6.69 -6.48
C LEU A 267 6.08 -8.11 -6.03
N ASP A 268 5.56 -8.23 -4.82
CA ASP A 268 5.11 -9.50 -4.28
C ASP A 268 3.62 -9.44 -3.96
N VAL A 269 2.92 -10.56 -4.17
CA VAL A 269 1.47 -10.65 -4.12
C VAL A 269 1.09 -11.89 -3.34
N ASN A 270 0.39 -11.68 -2.24
CA ASN A 270 -0.21 -12.75 -1.45
C ASN A 270 -1.56 -13.12 -2.04
N VAL A 271 -1.80 -14.43 -2.18
CA VAL A 271 -3.01 -14.96 -2.80
C VAL A 271 -3.72 -15.87 -1.81
N ALA A 272 -5.02 -15.67 -1.67
CA ALA A 272 -5.87 -16.50 -0.83
C ALA A 272 -7.21 -16.78 -1.51
N TRP A 273 -7.75 -17.97 -1.24
CA TRP A 273 -9.05 -18.41 -1.75
C TRP A 273 -10.06 -18.53 -0.63
N GLY A 274 -11.31 -18.20 -0.91
CA GLY A 274 -12.38 -18.36 0.07
C GLY A 274 -13.77 -18.42 -0.53
N THR A 275 -14.67 -19.07 0.20
CA THR A 275 -16.12 -19.05 -0.07
C THR A 275 -16.79 -17.78 0.45
N THR A 276 -16.05 -16.95 1.18
CA THR A 276 -16.45 -15.60 1.61
C THR A 276 -15.22 -14.71 1.58
N TRP A 277 -15.40 -13.38 1.53
CA TRP A 277 -14.26 -12.46 1.62
C TRP A 277 -13.49 -12.62 2.94
N ALA A 278 -14.18 -12.97 4.03
CA ALA A 278 -13.53 -13.25 5.32
C ALA A 278 -12.73 -14.56 5.33
N ALA A 279 -13.08 -15.55 4.50
CA ALA A 279 -12.36 -16.82 4.42
C ALA A 279 -11.12 -16.72 3.52
N ALA A 280 -11.10 -15.76 2.59
CA ALA A 280 -9.99 -15.45 1.72
C ALA A 280 -9.01 -14.41 2.33
N LYS A 281 -9.03 -14.20 3.67
CA LYS A 281 -8.19 -13.23 4.37
C LYS A 281 -7.81 -13.68 5.77
#